data_AF-A0A6M3M5A3-F1
#
_entry.id   AF-A0A6M3M5A3-F1
#
_cell.length_a   1.000
_cell.length_b   1.000
_cell.length_c   1.000
_cell.angle_alpha   90.00
_cell.angle_beta   90.00
_cell.angle_gamma   90.00
#
_symmetry.space_group_name_H-M   'P 1'
#
loop_
_entity.id
_entity.type
_entity.pdbx_description
1 polymer ?
#
loop_
_entity_poly.entity_id
_entity_poly.type
_entity_poly.pdbx_seq_one_letter_code
_entity_poly.pdbx_strand_id
1 'polypeptide(L)'
;MKTKKQILNKKVTEAFVKKNTWFSGTTRMNLGWGNGYVVIPKGHKLHGKSYDEIHNLIPSLRVNGGLTFSKDANNLDWDELPENSKDGWVVGFDTAHYGDTFERWSKENVIAEAEKLKKQLEKYV
;
A
#
# COMPACT_ATOMS: atom_id res chain seq x y z
N MET A 1 29.44 -9.40 18.39
CA MET A 1 29.34 -7.96 18.06
C MET A 1 28.87 -7.81 16.62
N LYS A 2 27.64 -7.34 16.40
CA LYS A 2 27.19 -6.93 15.06
C LYS A 2 27.84 -5.58 14.76
N THR A 3 28.65 -5.50 13.69
CA THR A 3 29.43 -4.31 13.36
C THR A 3 28.51 -3.15 12.96
N LYS A 4 28.91 -1.90 13.27
CA LYS A 4 28.18 -0.64 12.98
C LYS A 4 27.76 -0.46 11.51
N LYS A 5 28.23 -1.32 10.60
CA LYS A 5 27.82 -1.40 9.18
C LYS A 5 26.42 -2.02 8.98
N GLN A 6 25.87 -2.70 9.99
CA GLN A 6 24.52 -3.28 9.96
C GLN A 6 23.41 -2.27 10.34
N ILE A 7 23.79 -1.02 10.63
CA ILE A 7 22.90 0.11 10.93
C ILE A 7 22.88 1.11 9.76
N LEU A 8 23.29 0.69 8.55
CA LEU A 8 23.07 1.49 7.35
C LEU A 8 21.63 1.26 6.83
N ASN A 9 20.77 2.25 7.03
CA ASN A 9 19.64 2.58 6.17
C ASN A 9 18.83 1.39 5.62
N LYS A 10 18.26 0.55 6.48
CA LYS A 10 17.00 -0.09 6.09
C LYS A 10 15.96 1.03 6.02
N LYS A 11 15.83 1.66 4.85
CA LYS A 11 14.61 2.42 4.53
C LYS A 11 13.46 1.48 4.90
N VAL A 12 12.57 1.93 5.76
CA VAL A 12 11.47 1.11 6.29
C VAL A 12 10.34 1.19 5.28
N THR A 13 9.53 0.14 5.17
CA THR A 13 8.27 0.22 4.44
C THR A 13 7.33 1.19 5.16
N GLU A 14 6.77 2.16 4.44
CA GLU A 14 5.87 3.17 5.01
C GLU A 14 4.46 2.99 4.44
N ALA A 15 3.46 2.89 5.31
CA ALA A 15 2.07 2.79 4.91
C ALA A 15 1.44 4.19 4.87
N PHE A 16 0.55 4.41 3.91
CA PHE A 16 -0.24 5.63 3.81
C PHE A 16 -1.59 5.33 3.16
N VAL A 17 -2.52 6.29 3.24
CA VAL A 17 -3.86 6.15 2.68
C VAL A 17 -4.21 7.36 1.83
N LYS A 18 -4.99 7.14 0.78
CA LYS A 18 -5.47 8.21 -0.11
C LYS A 18 -6.99 8.17 -0.19
N LYS A 19 -7.63 9.32 0.06
CA LYS A 19 -9.09 9.45 -0.04
C LYS A 19 -9.55 9.33 -1.49
N ASN A 20 -10.66 8.63 -1.72
CA ASN A 20 -11.32 8.66 -3.02
C ASN A 20 -12.03 10.02 -3.22
N THR A 21 -11.56 10.82 -4.19
CA THR A 21 -12.11 12.17 -4.50
C THR A 21 -12.91 12.23 -5.80
N TRP A 22 -12.84 11.18 -6.61
CA TRP A 22 -13.43 11.05 -7.93
C TRP A 22 -14.92 10.66 -7.91
N PHE A 23 -15.50 10.57 -6.71
CA PHE A 23 -16.92 10.29 -6.49
C PHE A 23 -17.56 11.43 -5.69
N SER A 24 -17.91 12.51 -6.39
CA SER A 24 -18.65 13.64 -5.80
C SER A 24 -20.10 13.60 -6.27
N GLY A 25 -20.94 12.93 -5.49
CA GLY A 25 -22.38 13.13 -5.56
C GLY A 25 -23.11 12.23 -6.54
N THR A 26 -24.21 11.66 -6.04
CA THR A 26 -25.30 11.02 -6.76
C THR A 26 -25.01 9.61 -7.31
N THR A 27 -25.70 8.63 -6.69
CA THR A 27 -26.00 7.25 -7.13
C THR A 27 -25.14 6.08 -6.61
N ARG A 28 -25.77 5.31 -5.70
CA ARG A 28 -25.80 3.83 -5.59
C ARG A 28 -24.53 3.00 -5.39
N MET A 29 -23.32 3.54 -5.47
CA MET A 29 -22.12 2.80 -5.09
C MET A 29 -21.72 3.16 -3.66
N ASN A 30 -22.00 2.27 -2.72
CA ASN A 30 -21.44 2.35 -1.38
C ASN A 30 -19.98 1.88 -1.53
N LEU A 31 -19.00 2.77 -1.50
CA LEU A 31 -17.57 2.44 -1.61
C LEU A 31 -16.88 2.83 -0.31
N GLY A 32 -15.67 2.33 -0.09
CA GLY A 32 -14.87 2.76 1.04
C GLY A 32 -14.38 4.21 0.95
N TRP A 33 -13.99 4.76 2.09
CA TRP A 33 -13.49 6.14 2.24
C TRP A 33 -12.29 6.44 1.32
N GLY A 34 -11.43 5.45 1.10
CA GLY A 34 -10.18 5.59 0.38
C GLY A 34 -9.42 4.27 0.25
N ASN A 35 -8.24 4.35 -0.32
CA ASN A 35 -7.41 3.21 -0.65
C ASN A 35 -6.15 3.18 0.21
N GLY A 36 -5.56 2.00 0.39
CA GLY A 36 -4.39 1.79 1.22
C GLY A 36 -3.16 1.45 0.39
N TYR A 37 -2.02 2.05 0.76
CA TYR A 37 -0.77 1.92 0.03
C TYR A 37 0.42 1.69 0.97
N VAL A 38 1.47 1.05 0.45
CA VAL A 38 2.75 0.85 1.10
C VAL A 38 3.87 1.20 0.14
N VAL A 39 4.81 2.01 0.61
CA VAL A 39 6.05 2.32 -0.08
C VAL A 39 7.06 1.23 0.25
N ILE A 40 7.48 0.48 -0.77
CA ILE A 40 8.55 -0.50 -0.70
C ILE A 40 9.88 0.22 -1.00
N PRO A 41 10.85 0.17 -0.10
CA PRO A 41 12.12 0.88 -0.28
C PRO A 41 13.00 0.22 -1.35
N LYS A 42 13.82 1.04 -2.01
CA LYS A 42 14.88 0.55 -2.89
C LYS A 42 15.80 -0.42 -2.13
N GLY A 43 16.02 -1.61 -2.69
CA GLY A 43 16.79 -2.69 -2.07
C GLY A 43 15.94 -3.79 -1.40
N HIS A 44 14.63 -3.60 -1.26
CA HIS A 44 13.72 -4.67 -0.88
C HIS A 44 13.53 -5.66 -2.05
N LYS A 45 13.40 -6.97 -1.77
CA LYS A 45 13.20 -8.01 -2.81
C LYS A 45 11.94 -7.83 -3.67
N LEU A 46 10.97 -7.07 -3.17
CA LEU A 46 9.70 -6.78 -3.85
C LEU A 46 9.71 -5.44 -4.59
N HIS A 47 10.78 -4.65 -4.48
CA HIS A 47 10.88 -3.38 -5.20
C HIS A 47 10.85 -3.63 -6.71
N GLY A 48 10.05 -2.84 -7.44
CA GLY A 48 9.89 -2.94 -8.89
C GLY A 48 8.95 -4.05 -9.38
N LYS A 49 8.32 -4.81 -8.47
CA LYS A 49 7.40 -5.89 -8.85
C LYS A 49 5.97 -5.39 -9.02
N SER A 50 5.29 -5.84 -10.07
CA SER A 50 3.86 -5.63 -10.23
C SER A 50 3.07 -6.25 -9.07
N TYR A 51 1.86 -5.77 -8.83
CA TYR A 51 0.98 -6.35 -7.81
C TYR A 51 0.71 -7.84 -8.05
N ASP A 52 0.57 -8.27 -9.30
CA ASP A 52 0.38 -9.68 -9.68
C ASP A 52 1.60 -10.54 -9.34
N GLU A 53 2.81 -10.05 -9.64
CA GLU A 53 4.04 -10.74 -9.26
C GLU A 53 4.16 -10.88 -7.73
N ILE A 54 3.76 -9.86 -6.97
CA ILE A 54 3.79 -9.92 -5.51
C ILE A 54 2.77 -10.95 -4.99
N HIS A 55 1.58 -11.04 -5.58
CA HIS A 55 0.63 -12.10 -5.27
C HIS A 55 1.17 -13.50 -5.57
N ASN A 56 1.89 -13.66 -6.69
CA ASN A 56 2.50 -14.94 -7.04
C ASN A 56 3.64 -15.33 -6.07
N LEU A 57 4.43 -14.36 -5.62
CA LEU A 57 5.52 -14.58 -4.65
C LEU A 57 5.04 -14.77 -3.21
N ILE A 58 3.92 -14.15 -2.86
CA ILE A 58 3.31 -14.23 -1.53
C ILE A 58 1.84 -14.63 -1.70
N PRO A 59 1.53 -15.90 -2.05
CA PRO A 59 0.15 -16.35 -2.25
C PRO A 59 -0.71 -16.27 -0.98
N SER A 60 -0.10 -16.10 0.19
CA SER A 60 -0.76 -15.89 1.48
C SER A 60 -1.04 -14.43 1.81
N LEU A 61 -0.61 -13.48 0.97
CA LEU A 61 -0.88 -12.05 1.20
C LEU A 61 -2.38 -11.80 1.12
N ARG A 62 -2.95 -11.22 2.17
CA ARG A 62 -4.39 -10.92 2.26
C ARG A 62 -4.62 -9.47 2.63
N VAL A 63 -5.26 -8.77 1.70
CA VAL A 63 -5.88 -7.44 1.86
C VAL A 63 -7.25 -7.46 1.16
N ASN A 64 -7.98 -6.34 1.17
CA ASN A 64 -9.29 -6.24 0.53
C ASN A 64 -9.23 -6.62 -0.96
N GLY A 65 -9.76 -7.79 -1.33
CA GLY A 65 -9.77 -8.27 -2.72
C GLY A 65 -8.40 -8.66 -3.29
N GLY A 66 -7.30 -8.15 -2.74
CA GLY A 66 -5.95 -8.34 -3.25
C GLY A 66 -5.25 -7.01 -3.49
N LEU A 67 -4.03 -7.06 -4.01
CA LEU A 67 -3.33 -5.86 -4.47
C LEU A 67 -3.87 -5.49 -5.84
N THR A 68 -4.13 -4.21 -6.07
CA THR A 68 -4.68 -3.68 -7.32
C THR A 68 -3.84 -2.54 -7.90
N PHE A 69 -2.74 -2.18 -7.22
CA PHE A 69 -1.89 -1.08 -7.60
C PHE A 69 -0.41 -1.39 -7.39
N SER A 70 0.43 -0.99 -8.35
CA SER A 70 1.89 -0.97 -8.24
C SER A 70 2.50 0.09 -9.16
N LYS A 71 3.33 0.99 -8.65
CA LYS A 71 4.00 2.03 -9.45
C LYS A 71 5.27 2.57 -8.78
N ASP A 72 6.19 3.09 -9.57
CA ASP A 72 7.33 3.87 -9.09
C ASP A 72 6.84 5.12 -8.36
N ALA A 73 7.35 5.35 -7.13
CA ALA A 73 7.00 6.51 -6.32
C ALA A 73 7.39 7.84 -6.98
N ASN A 74 8.46 7.87 -7.78
CA ASN A 74 8.90 9.05 -8.51
C ASN A 74 7.90 9.44 -9.64
N ASN A 75 6.99 8.54 -10.01
CA ASN A 75 5.94 8.75 -11.01
C ASN A 75 4.57 9.03 -10.39
N LEU A 76 4.52 9.37 -9.10
CA LEU A 76 3.31 9.72 -8.36
C LEU A 76 3.38 11.19 -7.92
N ASP A 77 2.29 11.90 -8.18
CA ASP A 77 2.07 13.28 -7.74
C ASP A 77 0.94 13.29 -6.71
N TRP A 78 1.19 12.66 -5.56
CA TRP A 78 0.22 12.51 -4.47
C TRP A 78 0.74 13.21 -3.22
N ASP A 79 -0.03 14.15 -2.69
CA ASP A 79 0.29 14.88 -1.45
C ASP A 79 0.45 13.95 -0.24
N GLU A 80 -0.23 12.80 -0.25
CA GLU A 80 -0.19 11.82 0.84
C GLU A 80 1.03 10.88 0.77
N LEU A 81 1.84 10.97 -0.29
CA LEU A 81 3.03 10.15 -0.43
C LEU A 81 4.07 10.55 0.65
N PRO A 82 4.59 9.59 1.44
CA PRO A 82 5.55 9.92 2.50
C PRO A 82 6.81 10.62 1.98
N GLU A 83 7.38 11.57 2.74
CA GLU A 83 8.53 12.39 2.33
C GLU A 83 9.75 11.54 1.89
N ASN A 84 9.98 10.40 2.55
CA ASN A 84 11.10 9.50 2.27
C ASN A 84 10.85 8.50 1.13
N SER A 85 9.76 8.67 0.37
CA SER A 85 9.36 7.75 -0.70
C SER A 85 10.21 7.82 -1.96
N LYS A 86 11.18 8.75 -2.04
CA LYS A 86 12.06 8.89 -3.21
C LYS A 86 12.73 7.55 -3.55
N ASP A 87 12.65 7.18 -4.83
CA ASP A 87 13.09 5.89 -5.39
C ASP A 87 12.38 4.66 -4.80
N GLY A 88 11.26 4.85 -4.11
CA GLY A 88 10.41 3.80 -3.59
C GLY A 88 9.53 3.17 -4.67
N TRP A 89 8.94 2.03 -4.35
CA TRP A 89 7.97 1.34 -5.17
C TRP A 89 6.66 1.22 -4.40
N VAL A 90 5.61 1.89 -4.87
CA VAL A 90 4.32 1.93 -4.18
C VAL A 90 3.47 0.76 -4.62
N VAL A 91 2.90 0.04 -3.68
CA VAL A 91 1.89 -1.00 -3.92
C VAL A 91 0.67 -0.75 -3.05
N GLY A 92 -0.51 -1.20 -3.48
CA GLY A 92 -1.73 -0.93 -2.71
C GLY A 92 -2.93 -1.74 -3.14
N PHE A 93 -4.03 -1.51 -2.44
CA PHE A 93 -5.35 -2.09 -2.67
C PHE A 93 -6.39 -0.97 -2.65
N ASP A 94 -7.49 -1.17 -3.36
CA ASP A 94 -8.64 -0.28 -3.31
C ASP A 94 -9.77 -0.84 -2.44
N THR A 95 -10.70 0.04 -2.08
CA THR A 95 -11.93 -0.30 -1.35
C THR A 95 -13.17 -0.02 -2.19
N ALA A 96 -13.06 -0.26 -3.49
CA ALA A 96 -14.10 -0.01 -4.47
C ALA A 96 -14.60 -1.29 -5.15
N HIS A 97 -14.58 -2.42 -4.44
CA HIS A 97 -15.12 -3.68 -4.93
C HIS A 97 -16.64 -3.79 -4.69
N TYR A 98 -17.28 -4.73 -5.39
CA TYR A 98 -18.68 -5.06 -5.13
C TYR A 98 -18.86 -5.54 -3.68
N GLY A 99 -19.72 -4.84 -2.92
CA GLY A 99 -19.99 -5.15 -1.51
C GLY A 99 -19.04 -4.47 -0.51
N ASP A 100 -18.08 -3.68 -0.99
CA ASP A 100 -17.45 -2.68 -0.14
C ASP A 100 -18.51 -1.62 0.26
N THR A 101 -18.29 -0.95 1.39
CA THR A 101 -19.16 0.12 1.87
C THR A 101 -18.34 1.13 2.66
N PHE A 102 -18.86 2.33 2.85
CA PHE A 102 -18.22 3.34 3.69
C PHE A 102 -18.13 2.89 5.15
N GLU A 103 -19.16 2.20 5.66
CA GLU A 103 -19.20 1.68 7.02
C GLU A 103 -18.14 0.59 7.23
N ARG A 104 -17.98 -0.31 6.25
CA ARG A 104 -16.98 -1.37 6.29
C ARG A 104 -15.57 -0.84 6.11
N TRP A 105 -15.39 0.09 5.18
CA TRP A 105 -14.10 0.67 4.83
C TRP A 105 -14.06 2.15 5.20
N SER A 106 -14.25 2.42 6.50
CA SER A 106 -13.98 3.74 7.08
C SER A 106 -12.50 4.10 6.93
N LYS A 107 -12.16 5.38 7.15
CA LYS A 107 -10.76 5.83 7.12
C LYS A 107 -9.88 4.99 8.04
N GLU A 108 -10.36 4.69 9.24
CA GLU A 108 -9.65 3.92 10.26
C GLU A 108 -9.41 2.47 9.81
N ASN A 109 -10.40 1.86 9.17
CA ASN A 109 -10.27 0.49 8.65
C ASN A 109 -9.29 0.43 7.47
N VAL A 110 -9.29 1.43 6.59
CA VAL A 110 -8.32 1.53 5.49
C VAL A 110 -6.90 1.69 6.03
N ILE A 111 -6.70 2.54 7.05
CA ILE A 111 -5.40 2.71 7.72
C ILE A 111 -4.95 1.38 8.35
N ALA A 112 -5.84 0.69 9.07
CA ALA A 112 -5.51 -0.58 9.71
C ALA A 112 -5.12 -1.67 8.68
N GLU A 113 -5.81 -1.74 7.55
CA GLU A 113 -5.53 -2.70 6.49
C GLU A 113 -4.24 -2.35 5.72
N ALA A 114 -3.92 -1.07 5.54
CA ALA A 114 -2.64 -0.61 4.99
C ALA A 114 -1.45 -0.98 5.91
N GLU A 115 -1.61 -0.84 7.23
CA GLU A 115 -0.61 -1.28 8.21
C GLU A 115 -0.46 -2.82 8.23
N LYS A 116 -1.56 -3.55 8.06
CA LYS A 116 -1.52 -5.01 7.90
C LYS A 116 -0.81 -5.41 6.61
N LEU A 117 -1.01 -4.70 5.50
CA LEU A 117 -0.28 -4.91 4.25
C LEU A 117 1.23 -4.72 4.48
N LYS A 118 1.63 -3.59 5.09
CA LYS A 118 3.03 -3.30 5.40
C LYS A 118 3.68 -4.43 6.18
N LYS A 119 3.04 -4.90 7.27
CA LYS A 119 3.54 -6.01 8.09
C LYS A 119 3.70 -7.33 7.31
N GLN A 120 2.87 -7.57 6.30
CA GLN A 120 3.00 -8.75 5.44
C GLN A 120 4.20 -8.63 4.50
N LEU A 121 4.41 -7.44 3.90
CA LEU A 121 5.53 -7.17 3.01
C LEU A 121 6.88 -7.20 3.75
N GLU A 122 6.95 -6.65 4.96
CA GLU A 122 8.15 -6.64 5.81
C GLU A 122 8.67 -8.03 6.18
N LYS A 123 7.80 -9.04 6.18
CA LYS A 123 8.19 -10.43 6.46
C LYS A 123 8.94 -11.08 5.29
N TYR A 124 8.85 -10.49 4.09
CA TYR A 124 9.49 -11.01 2.88
C TYR A 124 10.85 -10.35 2.66
N VAL A 125 11.84 -10.77 3.46
CA VAL A 125 13.24 -10.26 3.42
C VAL A 125 14.22 -11.22 2.82
#